data_AF-A0A2E7F5R4-F1
#
_entry.id   AF-A0A2E7F5R4-F1
#
_cell.length_a   1.000
_cell.length_b   1.000
_cell.length_c   1.000
_cell.angle_alpha   90.00
_cell.angle_beta   90.00
_cell.angle_gamma   90.00
#
_symmetry.space_group_name_H-M   'P 1'
#
loop_
_entity.id
_entity.type
_entity.pdbx_description
1 polymer ?
#
loop_
_entity_poly.entity_id
_entity_poly.type
_entity_poly.pdbx_seq_one_letter_code
_entity_poly.pdbx_strand_id
1 'polypeptide(L)'
;MVSTARPHDMGGKTADAIDTVDHGMAHWEKHANGFRMLLSAKGITRTDEMRRVAEDMGDRYYELTYFERHSESAKVILIERGILEETAIKLKVSEIRKKFEVPILDDDASDHHHEGDVDGSDNEQMPNETHLTNLAMQELLEERGLITADEVRRKIENFDMEYPGRGAKVVARAWTDENFKTFLLKDAKSAITSIGIDLETQSEIVVVENTPSTHNVIVCTLCSCYPRFLLGQPPTWYKSVAYRSRTVYEPRSVLSEFGTNLSEEVQIRVHDSNADMRYMVLPMKPAGTHDWSPEKLERIVSRDSLVGVTVPTLEVVN
;
A
#
# COMPACT_ATOMS: atom_id res chain seq x y z
N MET A 1 -8.22 21.44 -25.53
CA MET A 1 -6.79 21.63 -25.19
C MET A 1 -6.37 20.40 -24.43
N VAL A 2 -5.39 19.64 -24.91
CA VAL A 2 -4.84 18.52 -24.14
C VAL A 2 -4.20 19.11 -22.89
N SER A 3 -4.59 18.61 -21.70
CA SER A 3 -4.01 19.06 -20.44
C SER A 3 -2.49 18.87 -20.50
N THR A 4 -1.72 19.93 -20.31
CA THR A 4 -0.25 19.86 -20.21
C THR A 4 0.22 19.38 -18.84
N ALA A 5 -0.70 19.23 -17.87
CA ALA A 5 -0.37 18.78 -16.53
C ALA A 5 -0.21 17.25 -16.53
N ARG A 6 1.01 16.79 -16.24
CA ARG A 6 1.27 15.37 -16.02
C ARG A 6 0.53 14.88 -14.75
N PRO A 7 0.19 13.59 -14.66
CA PRO A 7 -0.65 13.07 -13.57
C PRO A 7 -0.10 13.27 -12.13
N HIS A 8 1.17 13.64 -12.00
CA HIS A 8 1.83 13.86 -10.72
C HIS A 8 1.68 15.30 -10.18
N ASP A 9 1.31 16.27 -11.01
CA ASP A 9 1.10 17.65 -10.55
C ASP A 9 -0.32 17.83 -10.03
N MET A 10 -0.60 17.30 -8.84
CA MET A 10 -1.94 17.33 -8.23
C MET A 10 -2.03 18.07 -6.89
N GLY A 11 -0.90 18.39 -6.26
CA GLY A 11 -0.90 19.13 -5.00
C GLY A 11 -1.62 20.47 -5.15
N GLY A 12 -2.55 20.76 -4.24
CA GLY A 12 -3.33 22.00 -4.24
C GLY A 12 -4.49 22.07 -5.23
N LYS A 13 -4.81 20.98 -5.95
CA LYS A 13 -6.05 20.91 -6.73
C LYS A 13 -7.27 20.74 -5.82
N THR A 14 -8.40 21.28 -6.24
CA THR A 14 -9.70 21.01 -5.61
C THR A 14 -10.12 19.57 -5.89
N ALA A 15 -10.68 18.91 -4.88
CA ALA A 15 -11.25 17.58 -5.00
C ALA A 15 -12.43 17.42 -4.03
N ASP A 16 -13.22 16.37 -4.22
CA ASP A 16 -14.36 16.05 -3.37
C ASP A 16 -13.93 15.68 -1.94
N ALA A 17 -14.92 15.44 -1.08
CA ALA A 17 -14.71 14.90 0.26
C ALA A 17 -13.93 13.57 0.20
N ILE A 18 -13.09 13.33 1.20
CA ILE A 18 -12.32 12.10 1.28
C ILE A 18 -13.23 11.00 1.80
N ASP A 19 -13.36 9.92 1.03
CA ASP A 19 -13.84 8.66 1.58
C ASP A 19 -12.77 8.11 2.53
N THR A 20 -12.98 8.26 3.84
CA THR A 20 -12.02 7.88 4.88
C THR A 20 -11.99 6.39 5.16
N VAL A 21 -12.86 5.60 4.52
CA VAL A 21 -12.93 4.15 4.72
C VAL A 21 -11.83 3.47 3.91
N ASP A 22 -11.15 2.49 4.52
CA ASP A 22 -10.24 1.62 3.79
C ASP A 22 -10.96 0.37 3.30
N HIS A 23 -11.17 0.30 1.98
CA HIS A 23 -11.88 -0.80 1.32
C HIS A 23 -11.02 -2.07 1.13
N GLY A 24 -9.77 -2.07 1.60
CA GLY A 24 -8.88 -3.22 1.49
C GLY A 24 -8.41 -3.49 0.07
N MET A 25 -8.11 -4.77 -0.23
CA MET A 25 -7.69 -5.24 -1.55
C MET A 25 -8.50 -6.48 -1.93
N ALA A 26 -9.01 -6.50 -3.16
CA ALA A 26 -9.53 -7.71 -3.79
C ALA A 26 -8.42 -8.75 -4.00
N HIS A 27 -8.78 -10.02 -4.20
CA HIS A 27 -7.81 -11.11 -4.37
C HIS A 27 -6.79 -10.83 -5.49
N TRP A 28 -7.26 -10.40 -6.65
CA TRP A 28 -6.37 -10.08 -7.78
C TRP A 28 -5.48 -8.86 -7.52
N GLU A 29 -5.92 -7.92 -6.68
CA GLU A 29 -5.12 -6.75 -6.28
C GLU A 29 -3.99 -7.15 -5.34
N LYS A 30 -4.24 -8.10 -4.43
CA LYS A 30 -3.20 -8.73 -3.61
C LYS A 30 -2.15 -9.40 -4.49
N HIS A 31 -2.59 -10.18 -5.49
CA HIS A 31 -1.71 -10.79 -6.49
C HIS A 31 -0.87 -9.74 -7.22
N ALA A 32 -1.51 -8.72 -7.79
CA ALA A 32 -0.83 -7.62 -8.49
C ALA A 32 0.22 -6.92 -7.59
N ASN A 33 -0.12 -6.67 -6.33
CA ASN A 33 0.78 -6.05 -5.36
C ASN A 33 1.97 -6.96 -5.01
N GLY A 34 1.72 -8.22 -4.69
CA GLY A 34 2.76 -9.21 -4.36
C GLY A 34 3.70 -9.46 -5.53
N PHE A 35 3.15 -9.61 -6.74
CA PHE A 35 3.91 -9.74 -7.98
C PHE A 35 4.81 -8.53 -8.21
N ARG A 36 4.25 -7.31 -8.15
CA ARG A 36 5.04 -6.06 -8.29
C ARG A 36 6.13 -5.93 -7.23
N MET A 37 5.85 -6.32 -5.98
CA MET A 37 6.84 -6.32 -4.91
C MET A 37 8.00 -7.28 -5.19
N LEU A 38 7.71 -8.47 -5.71
CA LEU A 38 8.73 -9.43 -6.09
C LEU A 38 9.60 -8.89 -7.24
N LEU A 39 8.99 -8.33 -8.30
CA LEU A 39 9.74 -7.74 -9.41
C LEU A 39 10.72 -6.67 -8.93
N SER A 40 10.28 -5.82 -8.00
CA SER A 40 11.13 -4.79 -7.40
C SER A 40 12.24 -5.38 -6.54
N ALA A 41 11.93 -6.39 -5.71
CA ALA A 41 12.93 -7.06 -4.86
C ALA A 41 14.02 -7.77 -5.68
N LYS A 42 13.68 -8.27 -6.86
CA LYS A 42 14.61 -8.91 -7.81
C LYS A 42 15.35 -7.89 -8.71
N GLY A 43 15.05 -6.59 -8.60
CA GLY A 43 15.61 -5.55 -9.47
C GLY A 43 15.15 -5.64 -10.94
N ILE A 44 14.09 -6.40 -11.21
CA ILE A 44 13.47 -6.54 -12.54
C ILE A 44 12.73 -5.25 -12.91
N THR A 45 12.16 -4.56 -11.93
CA THR A 45 11.62 -3.20 -12.09
C THR A 45 12.19 -2.30 -11.01
N ARG A 46 12.32 -1.00 -11.30
CA ARG A 46 12.70 0.04 -10.34
C ARG A 46 11.59 1.06 -10.15
N THR A 47 11.63 1.77 -9.02
CA THR A 47 10.59 2.74 -8.67
C THR A 47 10.53 3.91 -9.66
N ASP A 48 11.70 4.39 -10.12
CA ASP A 48 11.81 5.45 -11.12
C ASP A 48 11.27 5.02 -12.49
N GLU A 49 11.54 3.78 -12.92
CA GLU A 49 10.97 3.21 -14.16
C GLU A 49 9.44 3.12 -14.09
N MET A 50 8.92 2.57 -12.99
CA MET A 50 7.46 2.44 -12.76
C MET A 50 6.78 3.82 -12.77
N ARG A 51 7.44 4.81 -12.16
CA ARG A 51 6.95 6.18 -12.12
C ARG A 51 6.96 6.80 -13.52
N ARG A 52 8.06 6.69 -14.26
CA ARG A 52 8.16 7.22 -15.62
C ARG A 52 7.03 6.68 -16.50
N VAL A 53 6.81 5.37 -16.51
CA VAL A 53 5.73 4.78 -17.32
C VAL A 53 4.36 5.29 -16.89
N ALA A 54 4.08 5.36 -15.58
CA ALA A 54 2.82 5.89 -15.09
C ALA A 54 2.59 7.36 -15.49
N GLU A 55 3.65 8.16 -15.58
CA GLU A 55 3.57 9.55 -16.06
C GLU A 55 3.34 9.63 -17.58
N ASP A 56 3.96 8.73 -18.34
CA ASP A 56 3.82 8.64 -19.79
C ASP A 56 2.42 8.15 -20.24
N MET A 57 1.60 7.63 -19.31
CA MET A 57 0.21 7.25 -19.58
C MET A 57 -0.71 8.43 -19.95
N GLY A 58 -0.37 9.66 -19.55
CA GLY A 58 -1.22 10.83 -19.78
C GLY A 58 -2.64 10.65 -19.20
N ASP A 59 -3.68 10.94 -20.01
CA ASP A 59 -5.08 10.88 -19.56
C ASP A 59 -5.52 9.46 -19.14
N ARG A 60 -4.92 8.41 -19.74
CA ARG A 60 -5.18 7.00 -19.38
C ARG A 60 -4.88 6.70 -17.92
N TYR A 61 -3.99 7.48 -17.28
CA TYR A 61 -3.73 7.36 -15.85
C TYR A 61 -5.00 7.51 -15.00
N TYR A 62 -5.94 8.36 -15.43
CA TYR A 62 -7.16 8.65 -14.68
C TYR A 62 -8.29 7.65 -14.98
N GLU A 63 -8.17 6.87 -16.05
CA GLU A 63 -9.12 5.81 -16.41
C GLU A 63 -8.85 4.50 -15.66
N LEU A 64 -7.61 4.32 -15.18
CA LEU A 64 -7.15 3.10 -14.54
C LEU A 64 -7.20 3.20 -13.01
N THR A 65 -7.60 2.11 -12.36
CA THR A 65 -7.47 1.95 -10.91
C THR A 65 -5.99 1.90 -10.50
N TYR A 66 -5.75 1.99 -9.19
CA TYR A 66 -4.40 1.96 -8.64
C TYR A 66 -3.58 0.73 -9.05
N PHE A 67 -4.15 -0.48 -8.97
CA PHE A 67 -3.41 -1.71 -9.28
C PHE A 67 -3.29 -1.97 -10.78
N GLU A 68 -4.26 -1.50 -11.58
CA GLU A 68 -4.16 -1.54 -13.05
C GLU A 68 -3.00 -0.70 -13.55
N ARG A 69 -2.81 0.52 -13.03
CA ARG A 69 -1.66 1.37 -13.37
C ARG A 69 -0.33 0.69 -13.09
N HIS A 70 -0.19 0.03 -11.94
CA HIS A 70 1.04 -0.70 -11.62
C HIS A 70 1.26 -1.90 -12.55
N SER A 71 0.20 -2.65 -12.82
CA SER A 71 0.26 -3.83 -13.70
C SER A 71 0.65 -3.44 -15.13
N GLU A 72 0.04 -2.38 -15.66
CA GLU A 72 0.36 -1.86 -16.99
C GLU A 72 1.78 -1.28 -17.04
N SER A 73 2.21 -0.56 -16.00
CA SER A 73 3.58 -0.03 -15.91
C SER A 73 4.62 -1.15 -15.91
N ALA A 74 4.39 -2.20 -15.11
CA ALA A 74 5.27 -3.37 -15.07
C ALA A 74 5.35 -4.07 -16.44
N LYS A 75 4.21 -4.22 -17.12
CA LYS A 75 4.15 -4.79 -18.47
C LYS A 75 5.05 -4.03 -19.45
N VAL A 76 4.92 -2.70 -19.49
CA VAL A 76 5.71 -1.85 -20.37
C VAL A 76 7.21 -2.00 -20.09
N ILE A 77 7.62 -1.97 -18.81
CA ILE A 77 9.05 -2.11 -18.43
C ILE A 77 9.61 -3.48 -18.85
N LEU A 78 8.84 -4.55 -18.63
CA LEU A 78 9.25 -5.89 -19.01
C LEU A 78 9.46 -6.02 -20.53
N ILE A 79 8.67 -5.30 -21.33
CA ILE A 79 8.80 -5.26 -22.79
C ILE A 79 9.98 -4.40 -23.22
N GLU A 80 10.10 -3.17 -22.69
CA GLU A 80 11.18 -2.25 -23.03
C GLU A 80 12.57 -2.82 -22.70
N ARG A 81 12.66 -3.58 -21.61
CA ARG A 81 13.90 -4.28 -21.21
C ARG A 81 14.15 -5.57 -21.99
N GLY A 82 13.27 -5.95 -22.92
CA GLY A 82 13.36 -7.19 -23.69
C GLY A 82 13.22 -8.46 -22.85
N ILE A 83 12.66 -8.35 -21.63
CA ILE A 83 12.45 -9.50 -20.74
C ILE A 83 11.25 -10.30 -21.23
N LEU A 84 10.16 -9.64 -21.65
CA LEU A 84 8.98 -10.27 -22.25
C LEU A 84 8.70 -9.63 -23.62
N GLU A 85 8.01 -10.36 -24.51
CA GLU A 85 7.49 -9.80 -25.76
C GLU A 85 5.96 -9.59 -25.66
N GLU A 86 5.44 -8.50 -26.23
CA GLU A 86 4.00 -8.19 -26.22
C GLU A 86 3.17 -9.31 -26.86
N THR A 87 3.68 -9.95 -27.92
CA THR A 87 3.06 -11.10 -28.59
C THR A 87 2.99 -12.32 -27.68
N ALA A 88 4.07 -12.62 -26.95
CA ALA A 88 4.12 -13.72 -25.99
C ALA A 88 3.11 -13.49 -24.84
N ILE A 89 3.02 -12.26 -24.33
CA ILE A 89 2.04 -11.91 -23.28
C ILE A 89 0.61 -12.13 -23.79
N LYS A 90 0.27 -11.65 -24.99
CA LYS A 90 -1.09 -11.83 -25.57
C LYS A 90 -1.46 -13.28 -25.79
N LEU A 91 -0.51 -14.09 -26.30
CA LEU A 91 -0.71 -15.53 -26.46
C LEU A 91 -0.95 -16.19 -25.10
N LYS A 92 -0.11 -15.90 -24.12
CA LYS A 92 -0.25 -16.44 -22.77
C LYS A 92 -1.55 -16.01 -22.07
N VAL A 93 -1.99 -14.76 -22.23
CA VAL A 93 -3.30 -14.30 -21.75
C VAL A 93 -4.42 -15.13 -22.37
N SER A 94 -4.35 -15.41 -23.68
CA SER A 94 -5.35 -16.24 -24.37
C SER A 94 -5.34 -17.70 -23.90
N GLU A 95 -4.16 -18.25 -23.60
CA GLU A 95 -4.02 -19.58 -23.00
C GLU A 95 -4.63 -19.65 -21.61
N ILE A 96 -4.31 -18.68 -20.75
CA ILE A 96 -4.80 -18.62 -19.37
C ILE A 96 -6.32 -18.42 -19.35
N ARG A 97 -6.85 -17.53 -20.20
CA ARG A 97 -8.30 -17.31 -20.31
C ARG A 97 -9.07 -18.61 -20.54
N LYS A 98 -8.57 -19.47 -21.45
CA LYS A 98 -9.16 -20.78 -21.72
C LYS A 98 -9.14 -21.72 -20.50
N LYS A 99 -8.19 -21.56 -19.56
CA LYS A 99 -8.16 -22.33 -18.31
C LYS A 99 -9.32 -21.94 -17.38
N PHE A 100 -9.78 -20.70 -17.44
CA PHE A 100 -10.91 -20.17 -16.66
C PHE A 100 -12.26 -20.29 -17.38
N GLU A 101 -12.27 -20.54 -18.68
CA GLU A 101 -13.47 -20.94 -19.42
C GLU A 101 -13.84 -22.39 -19.06
N VAL A 102 -14.27 -22.62 -17.83
CA VAL A 102 -14.81 -23.91 -17.40
C VAL A 102 -16.11 -24.16 -18.18
N PRO A 103 -16.21 -25.24 -18.98
CA PRO A 103 -17.47 -25.59 -19.61
C PRO A 103 -18.50 -25.87 -18.53
N ILE A 104 -19.67 -25.22 -18.60
CA ILE A 104 -20.83 -25.70 -17.85
C ILE A 104 -21.18 -27.05 -18.47
N LEU A 105 -20.81 -28.13 -17.80
CA LEU A 105 -21.29 -29.46 -18.13
C LEU A 105 -22.71 -29.54 -17.57
N ASP A 106 -23.69 -29.74 -18.43
CA ASP A 106 -25.02 -30.15 -17.97
C ASP A 106 -24.84 -31.51 -17.28
N ASP A 107 -25.07 -31.56 -15.96
CA ASP A 107 -25.06 -32.81 -15.20
C ASP A 107 -26.22 -33.68 -15.70
N ASP A 108 -25.92 -34.66 -16.54
CA ASP A 108 -26.84 -35.74 -16.86
C ASP A 108 -27.05 -36.58 -15.59
N ALA A 109 -28.10 -36.24 -14.84
CA ALA A 109 -28.86 -37.05 -13.90
C ALA A 109 -28.13 -38.29 -13.31
N SER A 110 -27.44 -38.11 -12.17
CA SER A 110 -27.31 -39.18 -11.19
C SER A 110 -27.66 -38.67 -9.80
N ASP A 111 -28.75 -39.18 -9.24
CA ASP A 111 -29.21 -38.94 -7.86
C ASP A 111 -28.11 -39.34 -6.86
N HIS A 112 -27.35 -38.35 -6.38
CA HIS A 112 -26.52 -38.47 -5.19
C HIS A 112 -26.98 -37.44 -4.16
N HIS A 113 -27.90 -37.88 -3.29
CA HIS A 113 -28.28 -37.16 -2.08
C HIS A 113 -27.07 -37.02 -1.15
N HIS A 114 -26.40 -35.87 -1.21
CA HIS A 114 -25.53 -35.41 -0.13
C HIS A 114 -26.30 -34.33 0.66
N GLU A 115 -26.90 -34.72 1.78
CA GLU A 115 -27.28 -33.77 2.83
C GLU A 115 -26.00 -33.24 3.47
N GLY A 116 -25.59 -32.08 3.01
CA GLY A 116 -24.53 -31.26 3.58
C GLY A 116 -24.51 -29.98 2.79
N ASP A 117 -24.82 -28.86 3.45
CA ASP A 117 -24.72 -27.52 2.87
C ASP A 117 -23.26 -27.29 2.47
N VAL A 118 -22.92 -27.63 1.23
CA VAL A 118 -21.74 -27.09 0.57
C VAL A 118 -22.15 -25.68 0.18
N ASP A 119 -21.64 -24.70 0.94
CA ASP A 119 -21.67 -23.29 0.57
C ASP A 119 -20.99 -23.14 -0.80
N GLY A 120 -21.78 -23.24 -1.87
CA GLY A 120 -21.37 -23.05 -3.25
C GLY A 120 -21.20 -21.57 -3.58
N SER A 121 -20.40 -20.85 -2.79
CA SER A 121 -19.97 -19.49 -3.11
C SER A 121 -18.71 -19.42 -3.99
N ASP A 122 -18.21 -20.57 -4.47
CA ASP A 122 -17.12 -20.70 -5.46
C ASP A 122 -17.57 -20.31 -6.88
N ASN A 123 -18.33 -19.22 -7.02
CA ASN A 123 -18.53 -18.60 -8.31
C ASN A 123 -17.27 -17.77 -8.61
N GLU A 124 -16.17 -18.45 -8.99
CA GLU A 124 -14.93 -17.81 -9.45
C GLU A 124 -15.27 -16.96 -10.68
N GLN A 125 -15.61 -15.70 -10.43
CA GLN A 125 -15.89 -14.73 -11.47
C GLN A 125 -14.64 -14.61 -12.34
N MET A 126 -14.83 -14.74 -13.67
CA MET A 126 -13.76 -14.65 -14.66
C MET A 126 -12.78 -13.52 -14.30
N PRO A 127 -11.46 -13.82 -14.18
CA PRO A 127 -10.48 -12.78 -13.91
C PRO A 127 -10.60 -11.62 -14.90
N ASN A 128 -10.52 -10.39 -14.39
CA ASN A 128 -10.46 -9.23 -15.27
C ASN A 128 -9.18 -9.27 -16.14
N GLU A 129 -9.17 -8.51 -17.24
CA GLU A 129 -8.07 -8.50 -18.21
C GLU A 129 -6.71 -8.17 -17.58
N THR A 130 -6.69 -7.29 -16.58
CA THR A 130 -5.47 -6.94 -15.84
C THR A 130 -4.94 -8.13 -15.04
N HIS A 131 -5.81 -8.87 -14.36
CA HIS A 131 -5.43 -10.06 -13.63
C HIS A 131 -4.90 -11.14 -14.56
N LEU A 132 -5.57 -11.39 -15.70
CA LEU A 132 -5.07 -12.31 -16.73
C LEU A 132 -3.68 -11.91 -17.23
N THR A 133 -3.46 -10.61 -17.43
CA THR A 133 -2.16 -10.07 -17.86
C THR A 133 -1.09 -10.28 -16.80
N ASN A 134 -1.39 -10.07 -15.51
CA ASN A 134 -0.45 -10.34 -14.42
C ASN A 134 -0.10 -11.82 -14.31
N LEU A 135 -1.08 -12.72 -14.41
CA LEU A 135 -0.85 -14.16 -14.43
C LEU A 135 0.01 -14.58 -15.63
N ALA A 136 -0.26 -14.01 -16.81
CA ALA A 136 0.53 -14.26 -18.01
C ALA A 136 2.00 -13.81 -17.87
N MET A 137 2.21 -12.60 -17.35
CA MET A 137 3.57 -12.11 -17.07
C MET A 137 4.27 -12.97 -16.03
N GLN A 138 3.56 -13.42 -14.99
CA GLN A 138 4.12 -14.32 -13.98
C GLN A 138 4.53 -15.66 -14.61
N GLU A 139 3.64 -16.38 -15.29
CA GLU A 139 3.95 -17.67 -15.93
C GLU A 139 5.16 -17.55 -16.88
N LEU A 140 5.23 -16.49 -17.70
CA LEU A 140 6.35 -16.27 -18.63
C LEU A 140 7.68 -15.97 -17.92
N LEU A 141 7.66 -15.33 -16.75
CA LEU A 141 8.87 -15.08 -15.96
C LEU A 141 9.31 -16.34 -15.20
N GLU A 142 8.37 -17.19 -14.79
CA GLU A 142 8.64 -18.51 -14.20
C GLU A 142 9.25 -19.47 -15.23
N GLU A 143 8.71 -19.52 -16.45
CA GLU A 143 9.27 -20.31 -17.57
C GLU A 143 10.73 -19.93 -17.87
N ARG A 144 11.11 -18.67 -17.60
CA ARG A 144 12.48 -18.16 -17.74
C ARG A 144 13.33 -18.28 -16.48
N GLY A 145 12.79 -18.83 -15.39
CA GLY A 145 13.48 -19.03 -14.12
C GLY A 145 13.85 -17.73 -13.39
N LEU A 146 13.18 -16.61 -13.69
CA LEU A 146 13.47 -15.30 -13.08
C LEU A 146 12.78 -15.12 -11.72
N ILE A 147 11.64 -15.77 -11.54
CA ILE A 147 10.82 -15.78 -10.32
C ILE A 147 10.18 -17.16 -10.12
N THR A 148 9.55 -17.39 -8.97
CA THR A 148 8.68 -18.55 -8.75
C THR A 148 7.31 -18.15 -8.17
N ALA A 149 6.28 -18.97 -8.40
CA ALA A 149 4.95 -18.77 -7.82
C ALA A 149 4.99 -18.69 -6.29
N ASP A 150 5.87 -19.48 -5.67
CA ASP A 150 6.11 -19.53 -4.24
C ASP A 150 6.70 -18.22 -3.69
N GLU A 151 7.55 -17.54 -4.46
CA GLU A 151 8.04 -16.20 -4.11
C GLU A 151 6.92 -15.14 -4.16
N VAL A 152 6.05 -15.19 -5.18
CA VAL A 152 4.90 -14.28 -5.29
C VAL A 152 3.95 -14.50 -4.11
N ARG A 153 3.63 -15.77 -3.81
CA ARG A 153 2.76 -16.17 -2.70
C ARG A 153 3.29 -15.66 -1.36
N ARG A 154 4.59 -15.86 -1.06
CA ARG A 154 5.22 -15.30 0.15
C ARG A 154 5.07 -13.79 0.24
N LYS A 155 5.22 -13.06 -0.87
CA LYS A 155 5.03 -11.61 -0.87
C LYS A 155 3.59 -11.21 -0.56
N ILE A 156 2.60 -12.00 -0.94
CA ILE A 156 1.19 -11.78 -0.57
C ILE A 156 0.99 -12.07 0.93
N GLU A 157 1.46 -13.22 1.41
CA GLU A 157 1.32 -13.67 2.81
C GLU A 157 1.96 -12.69 3.80
N ASN A 158 3.22 -12.27 3.57
CA ASN A 158 3.91 -11.31 4.43
C ASN A 158 3.15 -9.98 4.52
N PHE A 159 2.53 -9.58 3.42
CA PHE A 159 1.82 -8.32 3.32
C PHE A 159 0.56 -8.28 4.17
N ASP A 160 -0.20 -9.37 4.15
CA ASP A 160 -1.45 -9.49 4.90
C ASP A 160 -1.19 -9.69 6.41
N MET A 161 -0.15 -10.45 6.76
CA MET A 161 0.03 -10.93 8.13
C MET A 161 1.05 -10.13 8.94
N GLU A 162 2.16 -9.72 8.33
CA GLU A 162 3.36 -9.32 9.08
C GLU A 162 3.54 -7.80 9.13
N TYR A 163 3.31 -7.11 8.02
CA TYR A 163 3.66 -5.70 7.89
C TYR A 163 2.75 -4.69 8.63
N PRO A 164 1.42 -4.88 8.76
CA PRO A 164 0.54 -3.86 9.35
C PRO A 164 0.84 -3.52 10.82
N GLY A 165 1.32 -4.48 11.62
CA GLY A 165 1.49 -4.33 13.08
C GLY A 165 2.85 -3.82 13.55
N ARG A 166 3.82 -3.63 12.64
CA ARG A 166 5.21 -3.34 13.04
C ARG A 166 5.42 -1.91 13.55
N GLY A 167 4.76 -0.92 12.94
CA GLY A 167 4.89 0.49 13.37
C GLY A 167 4.39 0.75 14.79
N ALA A 168 3.32 0.08 15.21
CA ALA A 168 2.80 0.18 16.59
C ALA A 168 3.84 -0.27 17.63
N LYS A 169 4.57 -1.36 17.35
CA LYS A 169 5.68 -1.86 18.20
C LYS A 169 6.78 -0.81 18.36
N VAL A 170 7.14 -0.14 17.27
CA VAL A 170 8.15 0.93 17.27
C VAL A 170 7.72 2.10 18.15
N VAL A 171 6.47 2.55 18.01
CA VAL A 171 5.92 3.65 18.82
C VAL A 171 5.82 3.26 20.30
N ALA A 172 5.29 2.08 20.62
CA ALA A 172 5.19 1.61 22.00
C ALA A 172 6.56 1.52 22.68
N ARG A 173 7.60 1.07 21.95
CA ARG A 173 8.97 1.09 22.45
C ARG A 173 9.47 2.52 22.69
N ALA A 174 9.26 3.44 21.74
CA ALA A 174 9.66 4.83 21.88
C ALA A 174 8.95 5.55 23.05
N TRP A 175 7.71 5.18 23.37
CA TRP A 175 6.96 5.73 24.51
C TRP A 175 7.37 5.16 25.88
N THR A 176 8.19 4.11 25.91
CA THR A 176 8.61 3.43 27.15
C THR A 176 10.12 3.44 27.35
N ASP A 177 10.89 3.85 26.34
CA ASP A 177 12.35 3.93 26.37
C ASP A 177 12.83 5.22 25.67
N GLU A 178 13.19 6.23 26.47
CA GLU A 178 13.67 7.52 25.97
C GLU A 178 15.02 7.43 25.22
N ASN A 179 15.86 6.44 25.54
CA ASN A 179 17.10 6.22 24.79
C ASN A 179 16.78 5.69 23.40
N PHE A 180 15.85 4.73 23.31
CA PHE A 180 15.35 4.24 22.03
C PHE A 180 14.67 5.34 21.23
N LYS A 181 13.82 6.17 21.85
CA LYS A 181 13.19 7.32 21.19
C LYS A 181 14.22 8.28 20.61
N THR A 182 15.23 8.65 21.39
CA THR A 182 16.32 9.52 20.94
C THR A 182 17.08 8.89 19.77
N PHE A 183 17.31 7.58 19.81
CA PHE A 183 17.95 6.86 18.71
C PHE A 183 17.06 6.82 17.45
N LEU A 184 15.77 6.51 17.62
CA LEU A 184 14.77 6.44 16.55
C LEU A 184 14.64 7.77 15.78
N LEU A 185 14.63 8.90 16.49
CA LEU A 185 14.52 10.22 15.86
C LEU A 185 15.81 10.64 15.12
N LYS A 186 16.96 10.04 15.47
CA LYS A 186 18.25 10.33 14.85
C LYS A 186 18.56 9.40 13.66
N ASP A 187 18.30 8.11 13.83
CA ASP A 187 18.54 7.04 12.84
C ASP A 187 17.47 5.96 13.00
N ALA A 188 16.34 6.19 12.33
CA ALA A 188 15.17 5.35 12.50
C ALA A 188 15.41 3.93 11.99
N LYS A 189 16.16 3.78 10.89
CA LYS A 189 16.41 2.47 10.29
C LYS A 189 17.19 1.58 11.26
N SER A 190 18.31 2.08 11.79
CA SER A 190 19.12 1.32 12.75
C SER A 190 18.37 1.07 14.07
N ALA A 191 17.59 2.04 14.56
CA ALA A 191 16.76 1.84 15.75
C ALA A 191 15.72 0.74 15.56
N ILE A 192 14.96 0.77 14.46
CA ILE A 192 13.94 -0.23 14.15
C ILE A 192 14.57 -1.63 13.98
N THR A 193 15.71 -1.73 13.30
CA THR A 193 16.43 -3.01 13.17
C THR A 193 16.97 -3.52 14.52
N SER A 194 17.36 -2.63 15.44
CA SER A 194 17.87 -3.04 16.77
C SER A 194 16.84 -3.79 17.63
N ILE A 195 15.55 -3.64 17.34
CA ILE A 195 14.46 -4.38 18.00
C ILE A 195 13.96 -5.57 17.18
N GLY A 196 14.71 -5.99 16.16
CA GLY A 196 14.44 -7.20 15.37
C GLY A 196 13.45 -7.02 14.22
N ILE A 197 13.11 -5.79 13.82
CA ILE A 197 12.24 -5.54 12.66
C ILE A 197 13.11 -5.34 11.42
N ASP A 198 13.01 -6.28 10.48
CA ASP A 198 13.64 -6.17 9.17
C ASP A 198 12.82 -5.28 8.23
N LEU A 199 13.47 -4.25 7.69
CA LEU A 199 12.89 -3.29 6.75
C LEU A 199 13.19 -3.66 5.29
N GLU A 200 13.78 -4.83 5.03
CA GLU A 200 14.13 -5.34 3.70
C GLU A 200 14.88 -4.29 2.85
N THR A 201 14.40 -4.04 1.62
CA THR A 201 15.00 -3.12 0.66
C THR A 201 14.55 -1.67 0.87
N GLN A 202 13.94 -1.34 2.02
CA GLN A 202 13.56 0.03 2.31
C GLN A 202 14.80 0.92 2.33
N SER A 203 14.77 2.00 1.56
CA SER A 203 15.84 2.99 1.46
C SER A 203 16.10 3.64 2.82
N GLU A 204 15.26 4.62 3.19
CA GLU A 204 15.42 5.47 4.36
C GLU A 204 14.08 5.68 5.06
N ILE A 205 14.08 5.57 6.40
CA ILE A 205 12.92 5.90 7.24
C ILE A 205 13.22 7.17 8.00
N VAL A 206 12.30 8.13 7.99
CA VAL A 206 12.37 9.34 8.81
C VAL A 206 11.18 9.34 9.77
N VAL A 207 11.46 9.36 11.07
CA VAL A 207 10.42 9.46 12.09
C VAL A 207 10.25 10.92 12.50
N VAL A 208 9.01 11.41 12.41
CA VAL A 208 8.65 12.80 12.72
C VAL A 208 7.78 12.84 13.96
N GLU A 209 8.23 13.52 15.00
CA GLU A 209 7.58 13.53 16.31
C GLU A 209 6.48 14.60 16.41
N ASN A 210 5.30 14.20 16.87
CA ASN A 210 4.26 15.12 17.31
C ASN A 210 4.57 15.65 18.72
N THR A 211 4.34 16.94 18.91
CA THR A 211 4.52 17.64 20.19
C THR A 211 3.26 18.48 20.49
N PRO A 212 3.10 19.04 21.70
CA PRO A 212 1.96 19.90 22.02
C PRO A 212 1.77 21.09 21.07
N SER A 213 2.83 21.52 20.37
CA SER A 213 2.81 22.66 19.43
C SER A 213 2.94 22.27 17.96
N THR A 214 3.18 21.00 17.64
CA THR A 214 3.42 20.54 16.26
C THR A 214 2.76 19.19 16.00
N HIS A 215 1.95 19.12 14.96
CA HIS A 215 1.35 17.88 14.45
C HIS A 215 1.86 17.60 13.04
N ASN A 216 2.35 16.39 12.80
CA ASN A 216 2.86 15.96 11.51
C ASN A 216 1.80 15.12 10.79
N VAL A 217 1.70 15.28 9.47
CA VAL A 217 0.85 14.45 8.59
C VAL A 217 1.63 14.11 7.33
N ILE A 218 1.48 12.88 6.85
CA ILE A 218 2.27 12.35 5.72
C ILE A 218 1.38 12.18 4.49
N VAL A 219 1.89 12.58 3.33
CA VAL A 219 1.23 12.40 2.04
C VAL A 219 2.26 11.99 0.98
N CYS A 220 1.79 11.47 -0.15
CA CYS A 220 2.57 11.39 -1.37
C CYS A 220 1.73 11.98 -2.50
N THR A 221 1.95 13.26 -2.80
CA THR A 221 1.14 13.97 -3.82
C THR A 221 1.27 13.32 -5.20
N LEU A 222 2.45 12.75 -5.48
CA LEU A 222 2.85 12.24 -6.80
C LEU A 222 2.32 10.83 -7.07
N CYS A 223 2.17 9.98 -6.04
CA CYS A 223 1.68 8.61 -6.20
C CYS A 223 1.11 8.01 -4.91
N SER A 224 1.94 7.27 -4.15
CA SER A 224 1.54 6.47 -2.98
C SER A 224 2.75 5.99 -2.16
N CYS A 225 3.87 6.73 -2.20
CA CYS A 225 5.07 6.40 -1.43
C CYS A 225 4.72 6.23 0.05
N TYR A 226 5.02 5.06 0.61
CA TYR A 226 4.54 4.65 1.92
C TYR A 226 5.53 3.65 2.56
N PRO A 227 5.76 3.65 3.88
CA PRO A 227 6.66 2.72 4.56
C PRO A 227 6.03 1.31 4.68
N ARG A 228 5.91 0.61 3.55
CA ARG A 228 5.15 -0.66 3.45
C ARG A 228 5.64 -1.77 4.37
N PHE A 229 6.95 -1.91 4.55
CA PHE A 229 7.54 -2.92 5.44
C PHE A 229 7.29 -2.64 6.94
N LEU A 230 6.75 -1.46 7.26
CA LEU A 230 6.47 -1.03 8.63
C LEU A 230 4.97 -0.86 8.90
N LEU A 231 4.21 -0.40 7.90
CA LEU A 231 2.81 0.00 8.06
C LEU A 231 1.83 -0.74 7.13
N GLY A 232 2.29 -1.70 6.32
CA GLY A 232 1.44 -2.42 5.36
C GLY A 232 1.04 -1.61 4.12
N GLN A 233 -0.16 -1.86 3.57
CA GLN A 233 -0.62 -1.16 2.35
C GLN A 233 -1.00 0.26 2.72
N PRO A 234 -0.62 1.27 1.91
CA PRO A 234 -1.28 2.55 2.03
C PRO A 234 -2.79 2.34 1.84
N PRO A 235 -3.62 2.83 2.77
CA PRO A 235 -5.06 2.66 2.69
C PRO A 235 -5.62 3.28 1.43
N THR A 236 -6.84 2.88 1.09
CA THR A 236 -7.56 3.36 -0.09
C THR A 236 -7.62 4.88 -0.15
N TRP A 237 -7.96 5.53 0.96
CA TRP A 237 -7.99 6.99 1.08
C TRP A 237 -6.62 7.64 0.84
N TYR A 238 -5.50 7.03 1.25
CA TYR A 238 -4.16 7.61 1.08
C TYR A 238 -3.77 7.71 -0.40
N LYS A 239 -4.22 6.74 -1.21
CA LYS A 239 -3.96 6.68 -2.66
C LYS A 239 -4.91 7.58 -3.46
N SER A 240 -5.98 8.09 -2.84
CA SER A 240 -7.04 8.86 -3.49
C SER A 240 -6.56 10.22 -3.99
N VAL A 241 -7.18 10.72 -5.06
CA VAL A 241 -6.92 12.08 -5.55
C VAL A 241 -7.29 13.11 -4.48
N ALA A 242 -8.39 12.89 -3.76
CA ALA A 242 -8.87 13.79 -2.72
C ALA A 242 -7.82 14.03 -1.63
N TYR A 243 -7.29 12.96 -1.02
CA TYR A 243 -6.26 13.09 0.01
C TYR A 243 -4.97 13.71 -0.55
N ARG A 244 -4.50 13.22 -1.69
CA ARG A 244 -3.21 13.61 -2.28
C ARG A 244 -3.17 15.07 -2.74
N SER A 245 -4.28 15.60 -3.23
CA SER A 245 -4.37 16.99 -3.70
C SER A 245 -4.56 17.97 -2.55
N ARG A 246 -5.41 17.63 -1.57
CA ARG A 246 -5.87 18.56 -0.54
C ARG A 246 -4.94 18.66 0.67
N THR A 247 -4.25 17.58 1.06
CA THR A 247 -3.44 17.55 2.30
C THR A 247 -2.35 18.62 2.35
N VAL A 248 -1.73 18.95 1.22
CA VAL A 248 -0.66 19.98 1.16
C VAL A 248 -1.18 21.42 1.17
N TYR A 249 -2.48 21.62 0.90
CA TYR A 249 -3.10 22.93 0.74
C TYR A 249 -4.01 23.30 1.91
N GLU A 250 -4.84 22.36 2.36
CA GLU A 250 -5.82 22.56 3.43
C GLU A 250 -5.75 21.44 4.50
N PRO A 251 -4.58 21.17 5.09
CA PRO A 251 -4.38 20.04 5.99
C PRO A 251 -5.34 20.02 7.18
N ARG A 252 -5.73 21.18 7.73
CA ARG A 252 -6.71 21.25 8.84
C ARG A 252 -8.08 20.70 8.45
N SER A 253 -8.58 21.05 7.26
CA SER A 253 -9.86 20.55 6.76
C SER A 253 -9.79 19.04 6.53
N VAL A 254 -8.70 18.57 5.91
CA VAL A 254 -8.46 17.14 5.70
C VAL A 254 -8.45 16.38 7.03
N LEU A 255 -7.70 16.85 8.03
CA LEU A 255 -7.68 16.21 9.36
C LEU A 255 -9.06 16.20 10.03
N SER A 256 -9.85 17.26 9.86
CA SER A 256 -11.22 17.32 10.39
C SER A 256 -12.14 16.26 9.77
N GLU A 257 -11.97 15.91 8.50
CA GLU A 257 -12.74 14.82 7.85
C GLU A 257 -12.43 13.45 8.46
N PHE A 258 -11.20 13.24 8.96
CA PHE A 258 -10.82 12.06 9.75
C PHE A 258 -11.19 12.17 11.24
N GLY A 259 -11.88 13.25 11.66
CA GLY A 259 -12.29 13.50 13.05
C GLY A 259 -11.22 14.16 13.92
N THR A 260 -10.07 14.53 13.36
CA THR A 260 -8.95 15.15 14.09
C THR A 260 -9.03 16.66 14.02
N ASN A 261 -9.57 17.25 15.08
CA ASN A 261 -9.71 18.70 15.23
C ASN A 261 -8.56 19.25 16.08
N LEU A 262 -7.66 20.01 15.45
CA LEU A 262 -6.51 20.62 16.11
C LEU A 262 -6.74 22.12 16.32
N SER A 263 -6.32 22.64 17.48
CA SER A 263 -6.29 24.09 17.75
C SER A 263 -5.52 24.84 16.66
N GLU A 264 -5.93 26.08 16.39
CA GLU A 264 -5.25 26.97 15.44
C GLU A 264 -3.78 27.25 15.83
N GLU A 265 -3.47 27.15 17.13
CA GLU A 265 -2.12 27.35 17.67
C GLU A 265 -1.15 26.20 17.36
N VAL A 266 -1.66 25.00 17.07
CA VAL A 266 -0.81 23.83 16.75
C VAL A 266 -0.32 23.96 15.30
N GLN A 267 0.99 24.03 15.09
CA GLN A 267 1.57 24.01 13.74
C GLN A 267 1.34 22.64 13.09
N ILE A 268 0.77 22.60 11.89
CA ILE A 268 0.72 21.35 11.10
C ILE A 268 1.89 21.33 10.11
N ARG A 269 2.65 20.24 10.12
CA ARG A 269 3.73 19.98 9.16
C ARG A 269 3.33 18.84 8.24
N VAL A 270 3.18 19.16 6.96
CA VAL A 270 2.87 18.17 5.93
C VAL A 270 4.17 17.65 5.32
N HIS A 271 4.37 16.34 5.37
CA HIS A 271 5.55 15.66 4.82
C HIS A 271 5.16 14.97 3.52
N ASP A 272 5.58 15.54 2.39
CA ASP A 272 5.35 14.95 1.07
C ASP A 272 6.47 13.97 0.71
N SER A 273 6.11 12.69 0.57
CA SER A 273 7.02 11.57 0.29
C SER A 273 7.36 11.51 -1.20
N ASN A 274 8.04 12.54 -1.71
CA ASN A 274 8.35 12.72 -3.14
C ASN A 274 9.70 12.17 -3.60
N ALA A 275 10.53 11.70 -2.66
CA ALA A 275 11.88 11.17 -2.91
C ALA A 275 12.05 9.76 -2.31
N ASP A 276 13.28 9.35 -2.00
CA ASP A 276 13.58 8.03 -1.44
C ASP A 276 13.33 7.92 0.07
N MET A 277 12.99 9.01 0.74
CA MET A 277 12.62 9.00 2.16
C MET A 277 11.19 8.48 2.35
N ARG A 278 10.96 7.74 3.44
CA ARG A 278 9.64 7.27 3.84
C ARG A 278 9.40 7.69 5.28
N TYR A 279 8.33 8.44 5.50
CA TYR A 279 8.03 9.01 6.80
C TYR A 279 7.17 8.07 7.64
N MET A 280 7.32 8.16 8.97
CA MET A 280 6.36 7.66 9.94
C MET A 280 6.18 8.71 11.04
N VAL A 281 4.95 8.97 11.45
CA VAL A 281 4.67 9.84 12.60
C VAL A 281 4.93 9.07 13.89
N LEU A 282 5.66 9.68 14.82
CA LEU A 282 5.66 9.29 16.22
C LEU A 282 4.61 10.14 16.95
N PRO A 283 3.40 9.62 17.21
CA PRO A 283 2.37 10.37 17.88
C PRO A 283 2.73 10.62 19.36
N MET A 284 2.08 11.60 19.97
CA MET A 284 2.18 11.82 21.41
C MET A 284 1.54 10.66 22.18
N LYS A 285 2.19 10.25 23.29
CA LYS A 285 1.64 9.26 24.20
C LYS A 285 0.38 9.82 24.89
N PRO A 286 -0.78 9.14 24.81
CA PRO A 286 -1.99 9.61 25.48
C PRO A 286 -1.84 9.68 27.00
N ALA A 287 -2.43 10.70 27.62
CA ALA A 287 -2.48 10.81 29.07
C ALA A 287 -3.19 9.59 29.70
N GLY A 288 -2.80 9.22 30.92
CA GLY A 288 -3.38 8.05 31.62
C GLY A 288 -2.76 6.69 31.25
N THR A 289 -1.76 6.65 30.37
CA THR A 289 -1.09 5.41 29.92
C THR A 289 0.31 5.20 30.53
N HIS A 290 0.65 5.93 31.59
CA HIS A 290 1.98 5.89 32.23
C HIS A 290 2.42 4.47 32.63
N ASP A 291 1.56 3.71 33.30
CA ASP A 291 1.85 2.36 33.80
C ASP A 291 1.47 1.22 32.82
N TRP A 292 1.14 1.55 31.57
CA TRP A 292 0.73 0.52 30.61
C TRP A 292 1.93 -0.27 30.09
N SER A 293 1.74 -1.58 29.91
CA SER A 293 2.75 -2.41 29.26
C SER A 293 2.90 -2.03 27.78
N PRO A 294 4.07 -2.32 27.16
CA PRO A 294 4.27 -2.10 25.73
C PRO A 294 3.16 -2.73 24.87
N GLU A 295 2.75 -3.96 25.15
CA GLU A 295 1.73 -4.68 24.38
C GLU A 295 0.36 -4.01 24.46
N LYS A 296 0.07 -3.35 25.58
CA LYS A 296 -1.17 -2.57 25.74
C LYS A 296 -1.08 -1.22 25.03
N LEU A 297 0.09 -0.60 25.00
CA LEU A 297 0.35 0.64 24.24
C LEU A 297 0.30 0.42 22.73
N GLU A 298 0.76 -0.73 22.24
CA GLU A 298 0.68 -1.08 20.81
C GLU A 298 -0.78 -1.04 20.31
N ARG A 299 -1.73 -1.51 21.12
CA ARG A 299 -3.15 -1.61 20.77
C ARG A 299 -3.88 -0.29 20.60
N ILE A 300 -3.28 0.83 21.03
CA ILE A 300 -3.88 2.17 20.87
C ILE A 300 -3.22 2.95 19.72
N VAL A 301 -2.19 2.40 19.09
CA VAL A 301 -1.52 3.00 17.95
C VAL A 301 -2.14 2.46 16.67
N SER A 302 -3.01 3.25 16.04
CA SER A 302 -3.58 2.91 14.73
C SER A 302 -2.61 3.25 13.61
N ARG A 303 -2.75 2.56 12.46
CA ARG A 303 -2.09 2.95 11.20
C ARG A 303 -2.30 4.43 10.89
N ASP A 304 -3.51 4.92 11.07
CA ASP A 304 -3.90 6.28 10.75
C ASP A 304 -3.17 7.31 11.63
N SER A 305 -2.86 6.96 12.88
CA SER A 305 -2.01 7.77 13.76
C SER A 305 -0.54 7.78 13.36
N LEU A 306 -0.07 6.72 12.70
CA LEU A 306 1.29 6.60 12.14
C LEU A 306 1.45 7.36 10.81
N VAL A 307 0.35 7.64 10.12
CA VAL A 307 0.30 8.59 9.00
C VAL A 307 0.09 10.03 9.50
N GLY A 308 -0.53 10.18 10.67
CA GLY A 308 -0.82 11.48 11.30
C GLY A 308 -2.18 12.05 10.93
N VAL A 309 -3.11 11.25 10.39
CA VAL A 309 -4.49 11.72 10.14
C VAL A 309 -5.38 11.58 11.37
N THR A 310 -4.98 10.75 12.34
CA THR A 310 -5.60 10.61 13.66
C THR A 310 -4.59 10.75 14.79
N VAL A 311 -5.09 10.84 16.02
CA VAL A 311 -4.29 10.76 17.25
C VAL A 311 -4.69 9.51 18.03
N PRO A 312 -3.74 8.83 18.71
CA PRO A 312 -4.06 7.69 19.57
C PRO A 312 -5.06 8.08 20.66
N THR A 313 -6.09 7.26 20.87
CA THR A 313 -7.06 7.40 21.97
C THR A 313 -6.89 6.25 22.96
N LEU A 314 -7.60 6.29 24.11
CA LEU A 314 -7.57 5.17 25.06
C LEU A 314 -8.40 3.97 24.60
N GLU A 315 -9.12 4.11 23.49
CA GLU A 315 -9.88 3.02 22.87
C GLU A 315 -8.92 2.09 22.13
N VAL A 316 -9.13 0.79 22.30
CA VAL A 316 -8.34 -0.22 21.61
C VAL A 316 -8.72 -0.20 20.13
N VAL A 317 -7.71 -0.08 19.28
CA VAL A 317 -7.83 -0.25 17.84
C VAL A 317 -8.01 -1.75 17.58
N ASN A 318 -9.16 -2.13 17.01
CA ASN A 318 -9.42 -3.51 16.59
C ASN A 318 -8.69 -3.84 15.29
#